data_AF-T1CF36-F1
#
_entry.id   AF-T1CF36-F1
#
_cell.length_a   1.000
_cell.length_b   1.000
_cell.length_c   1.000
_cell.angle_alpha   90.00
_cell.angle_beta   90.00
_cell.angle_gamma   90.00
#
_symmetry.space_group_name_H-M   'P 1'
#
loop_
_entity.id
_entity.type
_entity.pdbx_description
1 polymer ?
#
loop_
_entity_poly.entity_id
_entity_poly.type
_entity_poly.pdbx_seq_one_letter_code
_entity_poly.pdbx_strand_id
1 'polypeptide(L)'
;PGAKVSVALLWGRGAQARQTITFPYVPAHFTRLPFHFTAGASDRHATFRVTGTGSGTFTVGTVSLMPQDNVDGFRPGPIRLLRSEHFGLMRFPGGNYVSDLNWYHLVGNPNSRPPFFDHAWNTVKSDDVGLNEFMTLCRLIDTRPYITVNAGFGGAHSAA
;
A
#
# COMPACT_ATOMS: atom_id res chain seq x y z
N PRO A 1 5.64 4.65 -28.38
CA PRO A 1 5.43 3.36 -29.09
C PRO A 1 6.74 2.56 -29.13
N GLY A 2 6.75 1.32 -28.64
CA GLY A 2 7.96 0.47 -28.59
C GLY A 2 8.55 0.19 -27.21
N ALA A 3 7.94 0.72 -26.14
CA ALA A 3 8.37 0.45 -24.77
C ALA A 3 8.00 -0.99 -24.41
N LYS A 4 8.96 -1.74 -23.87
CA LYS A 4 8.78 -3.10 -23.36
C LYS A 4 8.99 -3.06 -21.85
N VAL A 5 7.98 -3.45 -21.08
CA VAL A 5 8.01 -3.39 -19.62
C VAL A 5 8.00 -4.81 -19.05
N SER A 6 8.85 -5.04 -18.06
CA SER A 6 8.87 -6.26 -17.26
C SER A 6 8.95 -5.92 -15.78
N VAL A 7 8.49 -6.86 -14.96
CA VAL A 7 8.65 -6.83 -13.51
C VAL A 7 9.41 -8.07 -13.06
N ALA A 8 10.24 -7.93 -12.04
CA ALA A 8 11.00 -9.04 -11.49
C ALA A 8 11.05 -9.00 -9.97
N LEU A 9 11.00 -10.19 -9.37
CA LEU A 9 11.35 -10.40 -7.97
C LEU A 9 12.70 -11.12 -7.94
N LEU A 10 13.68 -10.53 -7.28
CA LEU A 10 15.03 -11.08 -7.10
C LEU A 10 15.21 -11.45 -5.63
N TRP A 11 15.71 -12.66 -5.35
CA TRP A 11 15.98 -13.19 -4.00
C TRP A 11 17.43 -13.69 -3.86
N GLY A 12 18.34 -13.07 -4.61
CA GLY A 12 19.77 -13.35 -4.55
C GLY A 12 20.54 -12.76 -5.74
N ARG A 13 21.86 -13.03 -5.80
CA ARG A 13 22.77 -12.42 -6.80
C ARG A 13 22.91 -13.21 -8.11
N GLY A 14 22.40 -14.45 -8.18
CA GLY A 14 22.51 -15.31 -9.36
C GLY A 14 21.47 -15.03 -10.46
N ALA A 15 21.72 -15.56 -11.67
CA ALA A 15 20.77 -15.49 -12.78
C ALA A 15 19.46 -16.25 -12.49
N GLN A 16 19.55 -17.35 -11.74
CA GLN A 16 18.41 -18.18 -11.32
C GLN A 16 17.76 -17.71 -10.02
N ALA A 17 18.34 -16.72 -9.33
CA ALA A 17 17.81 -16.20 -8.06
C ALA A 17 16.76 -15.10 -8.30
N ARG A 18 15.92 -15.29 -9.32
CA ARG A 18 14.87 -14.34 -9.69
C ARG A 18 13.77 -15.00 -10.53
N GLN A 19 12.62 -14.36 -10.56
CA GLN A 19 11.59 -14.58 -11.56
C GLN A 19 11.27 -13.25 -12.23
N THR A 20 11.17 -13.27 -13.56
CA THR A 20 10.81 -12.10 -14.39
C THR A 20 9.52 -12.39 -15.13
N ILE A 21 8.64 -11.40 -15.17
CA ILE A 21 7.38 -11.41 -15.90
C ILE A 21 7.43 -10.25 -16.89
N THR A 22 7.28 -10.56 -18.18
CA THR A 22 7.27 -9.56 -19.25
C THR A 22 5.83 -9.32 -19.67
N PHE A 23 5.41 -8.06 -19.72
CA PHE A 23 4.10 -7.72 -20.22
C PHE A 23 4.12 -7.71 -21.76
N PRO A 24 3.11 -8.32 -22.42
CA PRO A 24 3.07 -8.41 -23.89
C PRO A 24 2.89 -7.04 -24.56
N TYR A 25 2.30 -6.08 -23.85
CA TYR A 25 2.11 -4.71 -24.31
C TYR A 25 2.06 -3.74 -23.11
N VAL A 26 2.22 -2.45 -23.38
CA VAL A 26 2.01 -1.36 -22.42
C VAL A 26 0.69 -0.65 -22.78
N PRO A 27 -0.33 -0.66 -21.91
CA PRO A 27 -1.61 -0.01 -22.16
C PRO A 27 -1.47 1.50 -22.37
N ALA A 28 -2.31 2.08 -23.23
CA ALA A 28 -2.35 3.53 -23.48
C ALA A 28 -2.95 4.34 -22.32
N HIS A 29 -3.81 3.71 -21.51
CA HIS A 29 -4.46 4.30 -20.34
C HIS A 29 -4.03 3.56 -19.06
N PHE A 30 -4.13 4.22 -17.91
CA PHE A 30 -3.86 3.59 -16.62
C PHE A 30 -4.72 2.34 -16.45
N THR A 31 -4.06 1.19 -16.48
CA THR A 31 -4.69 -0.12 -16.43
C THR A 31 -3.94 -0.98 -15.44
N ARG A 32 -4.67 -1.67 -14.57
CA ARG A 32 -4.07 -2.60 -13.62
C ARG A 32 -3.56 -3.84 -14.37
N LEU A 33 -2.26 -4.11 -14.25
CA LEU A 33 -1.63 -5.31 -14.78
C LEU A 33 -1.29 -6.26 -13.61
N PRO A 34 -2.05 -7.35 -13.41
CA PRO A 34 -1.76 -8.30 -12.34
C PRO A 34 -0.52 -9.13 -12.68
N PHE A 35 0.21 -9.53 -11.64
CA PHE A 35 1.37 -10.42 -11.74
C PHE A 35 1.48 -11.26 -10.47
N HIS A 36 2.11 -12.43 -10.57
CA HIS A 36 2.35 -13.34 -9.44
C HIS A 36 3.77 -13.88 -9.51
N PHE A 37 4.45 -13.87 -8.36
CA PHE A 37 5.79 -14.45 -8.23
C PHE A 37 5.77 -15.62 -7.25
N THR A 38 6.57 -16.64 -7.54
CA THR A 38 6.93 -17.71 -6.62
C THR A 38 8.41 -17.56 -6.29
N ALA A 39 8.70 -17.04 -5.09
CA ALA A 39 10.08 -16.87 -4.64
C ALA A 39 10.75 -18.24 -4.42
N GLY A 40 11.92 -18.44 -5.00
CA GLY A 40 12.69 -19.69 -4.86
C GLY A 40 13.51 -19.78 -3.58
N ALA A 41 13.70 -18.68 -2.85
CA ALA A 41 14.36 -18.65 -1.54
C ALA A 41 13.92 -17.44 -0.73
N SER A 42 14.19 -17.47 0.58
CA SER A 42 14.05 -16.31 1.47
C SER A 42 15.32 -15.46 1.47
N ASP A 43 15.19 -14.17 1.19
CA ASP A 43 16.29 -13.21 1.25
C ASP A 43 15.78 -11.87 1.80
N ARG A 44 16.44 -11.36 2.85
CA ARG A 44 16.14 -10.04 3.45
C ARG A 44 16.54 -8.86 2.55
N HIS A 45 17.36 -9.13 1.53
CA HIS A 45 17.78 -8.18 0.51
C HIS A 45 17.06 -8.41 -0.82
N ALA A 46 15.97 -9.18 -0.80
CA ALA A 46 15.14 -9.38 -1.98
C ALA A 46 14.66 -8.04 -2.53
N THR A 47 14.64 -7.91 -3.86
CA THR A 47 14.31 -6.66 -4.55
C THR A 47 13.21 -6.90 -5.56
N PHE A 48 12.17 -6.07 -5.51
CA PHE A 48 11.21 -5.93 -6.61
C PHE A 48 11.74 -4.89 -7.60
N ARG A 49 11.65 -5.19 -8.90
CA ARG A 49 12.18 -4.34 -9.97
C ARG A 49 11.16 -4.18 -11.08
N VAL A 50 10.94 -2.94 -11.50
CA VAL A 50 10.28 -2.61 -12.78
C VAL A 50 11.38 -2.25 -13.77
N THR A 51 11.33 -2.78 -14.99
CA THR A 51 12.33 -2.51 -16.03
C THR A 51 11.64 -2.18 -17.34
N GLY A 52 11.93 -0.97 -17.85
CA GLY A 52 11.56 -0.54 -19.19
C GLY A 52 12.75 -0.63 -20.14
N THR A 53 12.50 -1.16 -21.33
CA THR A 53 13.47 -1.24 -22.45
C THR A 53 12.78 -0.84 -23.75
N GLY A 54 13.51 -0.83 -24.87
CA GLY A 54 12.97 -0.43 -26.16
C GLY A 54 12.95 1.08 -26.32
N SER A 55 11.92 1.63 -26.98
CA SER A 55 11.80 3.05 -27.30
C SER A 55 10.50 3.69 -26.81
N GLY A 56 10.54 4.98 -26.46
CA GLY A 56 9.39 5.74 -25.96
C GLY A 56 9.31 5.77 -24.44
N THR A 57 8.12 6.06 -23.91
CA THR A 57 7.87 6.27 -22.49
C THR A 57 6.77 5.34 -21.99
N PHE A 58 6.80 5.06 -20.68
CA PHE A 58 5.72 4.43 -19.94
C PHE A 58 5.64 5.10 -18.56
N THR A 59 4.45 5.10 -17.97
CA THR A 59 4.23 5.65 -16.64
C THR A 59 3.81 4.53 -15.71
N VAL A 60 4.37 4.52 -14.51
CA VAL A 60 3.99 3.60 -13.43
C VAL A 60 3.09 4.36 -12.48
N GLY A 61 1.90 3.83 -12.22
CA GLY A 61 1.02 4.31 -11.15
C GLY A 61 1.36 3.61 -9.83
N THR A 62 0.37 2.98 -9.21
CA THR A 62 0.57 2.21 -7.99
C THR A 62 1.20 0.84 -8.29
N VAL A 63 2.21 0.48 -7.50
CA VAL A 63 2.76 -0.88 -7.44
C VAL A 63 2.41 -1.47 -6.08
N SER A 64 1.75 -2.62 -6.09
CA SER A 64 1.45 -3.39 -4.88
C SER A 64 1.95 -4.82 -5.04
N LEU A 65 2.75 -5.27 -4.08
CA LEU A 65 3.23 -6.65 -3.98
C LEU A 65 3.00 -7.11 -2.54
N MET A 66 2.07 -8.04 -2.37
CA MET A 66 1.68 -8.59 -1.08
C MET A 66 2.02 -10.07 -1.03
N PRO A 67 2.35 -10.63 0.15
CA PRO A 67 2.49 -12.07 0.29
C PRO A 67 1.12 -12.73 0.05
N GLN A 68 1.13 -13.93 -0.52
CA GLN A 68 -0.10 -14.62 -0.91
C GLN A 68 -1.00 -14.98 0.30
N ASP A 69 -0.41 -15.14 1.48
CA ASP A 69 -1.09 -15.42 2.74
C ASP A 69 -1.52 -14.16 3.50
N ASN A 70 -1.53 -12.99 2.86
CA ASN A 70 -2.09 -11.78 3.45
C ASN A 70 -3.56 -12.01 3.85
N VAL A 71 -3.99 -11.31 4.90
CA VAL A 71 -5.36 -11.34 5.42
C VAL A 71 -5.96 -9.96 5.21
N ASP A 72 -6.85 -9.84 4.24
CA ASP A 72 -7.49 -8.57 3.84
C ASP A 72 -6.48 -7.43 3.59
N GLY A 73 -5.33 -7.73 2.98
CA GLY A 73 -4.27 -6.75 2.71
C GLY A 73 -3.25 -6.57 3.85
N PHE A 74 -3.46 -7.21 5.00
CA PHE A 74 -2.54 -7.15 6.15
C PHE A 74 -1.65 -8.39 6.24
N ARG A 75 -0.45 -8.20 6.79
CA ARG A 75 0.46 -9.33 7.06
C ARG A 75 -0.12 -10.18 8.20
N PRO A 76 -0.17 -11.51 8.06
CA PRO A 76 -0.84 -12.37 9.05
C PRO A 76 -0.11 -12.41 10.40
N GLY A 77 1.23 -12.27 10.41
CA GLY A 77 2.03 -12.23 11.65
C GLY A 77 1.62 -11.09 12.58
N PRO A 78 1.71 -9.82 12.15
CA PRO A 78 1.25 -8.67 12.93
C PRO A 78 -0.21 -8.76 13.40
N ILE A 79 -1.12 -9.27 12.56
CA ILE A 79 -2.53 -9.45 12.96
C ILE A 79 -2.64 -10.40 14.16
N ARG A 80 -1.93 -11.54 14.14
CA ARG A 80 -1.93 -12.48 15.26
C ARG A 80 -1.38 -11.85 16.55
N LEU A 81 -0.27 -11.11 16.43
CA LEU A 81 0.35 -10.44 17.57
C LEU A 81 -0.56 -9.37 18.16
N LEU A 82 -1.12 -8.49 17.33
CA LEU A 82 -2.02 -7.44 17.81
C LEU A 82 -3.29 -8.01 18.45
N ARG A 83 -3.81 -9.12 17.92
CA ARG A 83 -4.99 -9.79 18.49
C ARG A 83 -4.69 -10.42 19.84
N SER A 84 -3.49 -10.95 20.08
CA SER A 84 -3.13 -11.57 21.37
C SER A 84 -2.97 -10.56 22.51
N GLU A 85 -2.81 -9.27 22.20
CA GLU A 85 -2.71 -8.22 23.22
C GLU A 85 -4.06 -7.79 23.80
N HIS A 86 -5.18 -8.19 23.17
CA HIS A 86 -6.54 -7.89 23.64
C HIS A 86 -6.81 -6.38 23.88
N PHE A 87 -6.44 -5.52 22.92
CA PHE A 87 -6.68 -4.08 23.01
C PHE A 87 -8.17 -3.74 23.07
N GLY A 88 -8.58 -2.92 24.05
CA GLY A 88 -9.97 -2.48 24.18
C GLY A 88 -10.41 -1.42 23.15
N LEU A 89 -9.46 -0.64 22.62
CA LEU A 89 -9.68 0.39 21.59
C LEU A 89 -8.40 0.67 20.81
N MET A 90 -8.55 1.08 19.55
CA MET A 90 -7.46 1.57 18.70
C MET A 90 -7.81 2.94 18.14
N ARG A 91 -6.94 3.95 18.35
CA ARG A 91 -7.15 5.32 17.86
C ARG A 91 -6.54 5.53 16.47
N PHE A 92 -7.33 5.99 15.51
CA PHE A 92 -6.89 6.31 14.13
C PHE A 92 -7.85 7.28 13.44
N PRO A 93 -7.38 8.13 12.51
CA PRO A 93 -6.00 8.60 12.39
C PRO A 93 -5.62 9.36 13.67
N GLY A 94 -4.37 9.74 13.85
CA GLY A 94 -4.02 10.38 15.11
C GLY A 94 -2.66 11.03 15.19
N GLY A 95 -2.41 11.62 16.36
CA GLY A 95 -1.27 12.50 16.58
C GLY A 95 -1.33 13.71 15.65
N ASN A 96 -0.16 14.24 15.30
CA ASN A 96 -0.06 15.43 14.47
C ASN A 96 -0.56 15.22 13.02
N TYR A 97 -0.58 13.97 12.52
CA TYR A 97 -1.04 13.68 11.16
C TYR A 97 -2.51 14.10 10.94
N VAL A 98 -3.37 14.00 11.96
CA VAL A 98 -4.79 14.36 11.81
C VAL A 98 -5.00 15.86 11.60
N SER A 99 -4.05 16.71 12.01
CA SER A 99 -4.19 18.17 11.93
C SER A 99 -4.25 18.70 10.51
N ASP A 100 -3.58 18.04 9.57
CA ASP A 100 -3.53 18.44 8.15
C ASP A 100 -4.30 17.46 7.24
N LEU A 101 -4.90 16.42 7.83
CA LEU A 101 -5.60 15.38 7.08
C LEU A 101 -6.94 15.87 6.53
N ASN A 102 -7.17 15.57 5.24
CA ASN A 102 -8.48 15.53 4.62
C ASN A 102 -8.98 14.07 4.52
N TRP A 103 -9.97 13.68 5.33
CA TRP A 103 -10.41 12.28 5.40
C TRP A 103 -11.04 11.77 4.10
N TYR A 104 -11.54 12.64 3.21
CA TYR A 104 -12.04 12.23 1.89
C TYR A 104 -10.95 11.54 1.04
N HIS A 105 -9.67 11.81 1.33
CA HIS A 105 -8.55 11.12 0.67
C HIS A 105 -8.31 9.70 1.21
N LEU A 106 -8.92 9.32 2.34
CA LEU A 106 -8.79 8.00 2.98
C LEU A 106 -9.94 7.05 2.63
N VAL A 107 -10.81 7.41 1.70
CA VAL A 107 -11.94 6.58 1.24
C VAL A 107 -11.86 6.35 -0.26
N GLY A 108 -12.71 5.47 -0.79
CA GLY A 108 -12.69 5.08 -2.20
C GLY A 108 -11.56 4.11 -2.56
N ASN A 109 -11.29 3.96 -3.85
CA ASN A 109 -10.30 2.99 -4.37
C ASN A 109 -8.88 3.41 -3.95
N PRO A 110 -8.12 2.56 -3.23
CA PRO A 110 -6.75 2.86 -2.81
C PRO A 110 -5.83 3.30 -3.95
N ASN A 111 -6.00 2.72 -5.15
CA ASN A 111 -5.17 3.04 -6.31
C ASN A 111 -5.43 4.43 -6.92
N SER A 112 -6.46 5.14 -6.46
CA SER A 112 -6.77 6.51 -6.88
C SER A 112 -6.63 7.54 -5.75
N ARG A 113 -6.21 7.12 -4.56
CA ARG A 113 -5.98 8.04 -3.43
C ARG A 113 -4.69 8.83 -3.70
N PRO A 114 -4.71 10.17 -3.58
CA PRO A 114 -3.52 10.97 -3.82
C PRO A 114 -2.52 10.75 -2.67
N PRO A 115 -1.22 10.57 -2.95
CA PRO A 115 -0.22 10.61 -1.89
C PRO A 115 -0.19 12.01 -1.27
N PHE A 116 0.02 12.06 0.04
CA PHE A 116 0.03 13.31 0.81
C PHE A 116 1.36 13.48 1.52
N PHE A 117 1.92 14.69 1.52
CA PHE A 117 3.13 14.98 2.29
C PHE A 117 2.77 15.31 3.73
N ASP A 118 3.11 14.42 4.65
CA ASP A 118 2.92 14.60 6.07
C ASP A 118 4.01 15.49 6.66
N HIS A 119 3.66 16.75 6.92
CA HIS A 119 4.56 17.76 7.45
C HIS A 119 5.06 17.44 8.85
N ALA A 120 4.28 16.72 9.67
CA ALA A 120 4.68 16.40 11.04
C ALA A 120 5.77 15.32 11.09
N TRP A 121 5.77 14.41 10.12
CA TRP A 121 6.72 13.30 10.04
C TRP A 121 7.72 13.43 8.87
N ASN A 122 7.68 14.54 8.13
CA ASN A 122 8.56 14.87 7.02
C ASN A 122 8.65 13.73 5.97
N THR A 123 7.51 13.16 5.60
CA THR A 123 7.45 12.00 4.72
C THR A 123 6.20 11.98 3.85
N VAL A 124 6.27 11.30 2.71
CA VAL A 124 5.10 11.07 1.85
C VAL A 124 4.32 9.86 2.39
N LYS A 125 3.03 10.07 2.64
CA LYS A 125 2.07 9.04 3.02
C LYS A 125 1.35 8.54 1.76
N SER A 126 1.30 7.22 1.60
CA SER A 126 0.57 6.60 0.48
C SER A 126 -0.94 6.53 0.71
N ASP A 127 -1.38 6.57 1.96
CA ASP A 127 -2.79 6.44 2.37
C ASP A 127 -3.48 5.15 1.85
N ASP A 128 -2.68 4.09 1.64
CA ASP A 128 -3.16 2.75 1.30
C ASP A 128 -4.06 2.17 2.41
N VAL A 129 -3.76 2.49 3.67
CA VAL A 129 -4.61 2.19 4.82
C VAL A 129 -5.46 3.42 5.12
N GLY A 130 -6.68 3.42 4.60
CA GLY A 130 -7.70 4.43 4.85
C GLY A 130 -8.70 4.00 5.91
N LEU A 131 -9.87 4.65 5.95
CA LEU A 131 -10.87 4.40 6.97
C LEU A 131 -11.47 2.99 6.88
N ASN A 132 -11.76 2.49 5.67
CA ASN A 132 -12.31 1.15 5.48
C ASN A 132 -11.30 0.05 5.85
N GLU A 133 -10.03 0.24 5.47
CA GLU A 133 -8.95 -0.67 5.83
C GLU A 133 -8.70 -0.66 7.35
N PHE A 134 -8.82 0.51 8.00
CA PHE A 134 -8.74 0.62 9.45
C PHE A 134 -9.90 -0.10 10.18
N MET A 135 -11.13 0.03 9.69
CA MET A 135 -12.27 -0.73 10.26
C MET A 135 -12.06 -2.24 10.07
N THR A 136 -11.51 -2.65 8.93
CA THR A 136 -11.14 -4.05 8.67
C THR A 136 -10.08 -4.54 9.64
N LEU A 137 -9.02 -3.74 9.85
CA LEU A 137 -7.99 -4.04 10.85
C LEU A 137 -8.61 -4.23 12.24
N CYS A 138 -9.48 -3.31 12.68
CA CYS A 138 -10.13 -3.40 13.98
C CYS A 138 -10.93 -4.70 14.15
N ARG A 139 -11.66 -5.12 13.12
CA ARG A 139 -12.37 -6.41 13.09
C ARG A 139 -11.41 -7.59 13.18
N LEU A 140 -10.30 -7.57 12.45
CA LEU A 140 -9.33 -8.67 12.41
C LEU A 140 -8.66 -8.90 13.78
N ILE A 141 -8.38 -7.83 14.50
CA ILE A 141 -7.70 -7.88 15.81
C ILE A 141 -8.65 -7.83 17.00
N ASP A 142 -9.96 -7.84 16.76
CA ASP A 142 -11.01 -7.80 17.79
C ASP A 142 -10.89 -6.59 18.74
N THR A 143 -10.81 -5.39 18.16
CA THR A 143 -10.75 -4.14 18.92
C THR A 143 -11.79 -3.13 18.43
N ARG A 144 -12.10 -2.14 19.27
CA ARG A 144 -13.03 -1.07 18.93
C ARG A 144 -12.31 0.10 18.26
N PRO A 145 -12.83 0.64 17.16
CA PRO A 145 -12.27 1.83 16.55
C PRO A 145 -12.55 3.07 17.41
N TYR A 146 -11.54 3.93 17.56
CA TYR A 146 -11.67 5.30 18.04
C TYR A 146 -11.20 6.24 16.91
N ILE A 147 -12.17 6.85 16.23
CA ILE A 147 -11.89 7.81 15.16
C ILE A 147 -11.56 9.21 15.71
N THR A 148 -10.45 9.77 15.24
CA THR A 148 -10.09 11.18 15.52
C THR A 148 -10.49 12.05 14.34
N VAL A 149 -11.08 13.22 14.62
CA VAL A 149 -11.44 14.22 13.62
C VAL A 149 -10.41 15.35 13.55
N ASN A 150 -10.24 15.95 12.38
CA ASN A 150 -9.39 17.12 12.21
C ASN A 150 -10.08 18.36 12.78
N ALA A 151 -9.64 18.82 13.95
CA ALA A 151 -10.10 20.04 14.60
C ALA A 151 -9.11 21.22 14.46
N GLY A 152 -8.03 21.05 13.68
CA GLY A 152 -7.02 22.08 13.42
C GLY A 152 -7.39 22.94 12.22
N PHE A 153 -7.16 22.43 11.02
CA PHE A 153 -7.53 23.10 9.76
C PHE A 153 -8.87 22.60 9.19
N GLY A 154 -9.43 21.52 9.75
CA GLY A 154 -10.76 21.03 9.41
C GLY A 154 -11.89 21.91 9.96
N GLY A 155 -13.09 21.76 9.40
CA GLY A 155 -14.30 22.42 9.88
C GLY A 155 -15.32 21.43 10.43
N ALA A 156 -16.29 21.93 11.22
CA ALA A 156 -17.34 21.12 11.83
C ALA A 156 -18.10 20.25 10.82
N HIS A 157 -18.30 20.74 9.59
CA HIS A 157 -18.93 19.96 8.51
C HIS A 157 -18.14 18.70 8.13
N SER A 158 -16.81 18.75 8.14
CA SER A 158 -15.97 17.60 7.84
C SER A 158 -15.99 16.55 8.96
N ALA A 159 -16.28 16.99 10.20
CA ALA A 159 -16.35 16.14 11.38
C ALA A 159 -17.74 15.51 11.62
N ALA A 160 -18.80 16.08 11.04
CA ALA A 160 -20.18 15.64 11.18
C ALA A 160 -20.55 14.59 10.14
#